data_AF-A0A3L7PQ52-F1
#
_entry.id   AF-A0A3L7PQ52-F1
#
_cell.length_a   1.000
_cell.length_b   1.000
_cell.length_c   1.000
_cell.angle_alpha   90.00
_cell.angle_beta   90.00
_cell.angle_gamma   90.00
#
_symmetry.space_group_name_H-M   'P 1'
#
loop_
_entity.id
_entity.type
_entity.pdbx_description
1 polymer ?
#
loop_
_entity_poly.entity_id
_entity_poly.type
_entity_poly.pdbx_seq_one_letter_code
_entity_poly.pdbx_strand_id
1 'polypeptide(L)'
;MTPLGSRSDVTAGLAHCNTGPEIAGGDMLYGPGLEFQLPPDQDPIRQMVLTISDDDIAWIMIMRIAREFGWKILDTESGREFQA
;
A
#
# COMPACT_ATOMS: atom_id res chain seq x y z
N MET A 1 -17.50 1.20 -2.90
CA MET A 1 -16.19 0.90 -2.26
C MET A 1 -15.81 2.08 -1.39
N THR A 2 -15.53 1.83 -0.12
CA THR A 2 -15.03 2.84 0.81
C THR A 2 -13.62 3.27 0.36
N PRO A 3 -13.31 4.58 0.28
CA PRO A 3 -11.95 5.02 -0.02
C PRO A 3 -10.94 4.52 1.02
N LEU A 4 -9.68 4.34 0.62
CA LEU A 4 -8.58 4.00 1.53
C LEU A 4 -8.20 5.19 2.43
N GLY A 5 -8.37 6.41 1.92
CA GLY A 5 -8.10 7.66 2.64
C GLY A 5 -7.79 8.81 1.68
N SER A 6 -7.54 9.99 2.22
CA SER A 6 -6.90 11.06 1.42
C SER A 6 -5.49 10.63 1.02
N ARG A 7 -4.94 11.24 -0.03
CA ARG A 7 -3.55 10.96 -0.44
C ARG A 7 -2.57 11.19 0.72
N SER A 8 -2.74 12.30 1.45
CA SER A 8 -1.89 12.62 2.61
C SER A 8 -2.03 11.60 3.73
N ASP A 9 -3.23 11.12 4.03
CA ASP A 9 -3.45 10.15 5.11
C ASP A 9 -2.84 8.80 4.75
N VAL A 10 -3.00 8.36 3.50
CA VAL A 10 -2.42 7.09 3.00
C VAL A 10 -0.90 7.16 3.05
N THR A 11 -0.28 8.23 2.54
CA THR A 11 1.18 8.38 2.58
C THR A 11 1.70 8.51 4.01
N ALA A 12 1.04 9.27 4.88
CA ALA A 12 1.43 9.42 6.28
C ALA A 12 1.29 8.11 7.06
N GLY A 13 0.24 7.33 6.80
CA GLY A 13 0.05 5.99 7.36
C GLY A 13 1.16 5.05 6.92
N LEU A 14 1.39 4.92 5.61
CA LEU A 14 2.43 4.07 5.06
C LEU A 14 3.83 4.45 5.55
N ALA A 15 4.09 5.73 5.86
CA ALA A 15 5.36 6.15 6.45
C ALA A 15 5.65 5.48 7.82
N HIS A 16 4.62 5.15 8.61
CA HIS A 16 4.78 4.39 9.86
C HIS A 16 5.20 2.93 9.63
N CYS A 17 5.01 2.43 8.41
CA CYS A 17 5.48 1.13 7.94
C CYS A 17 6.83 1.20 7.20
N ASN A 18 7.57 2.32 7.30
CA ASN A 18 8.79 2.60 6.54
C ASN A 18 8.56 2.60 5.01
N THR A 19 7.36 2.99 4.57
CA THR A 19 6.99 3.04 3.16
C THR A 19 6.69 4.48 2.76
N GLY A 20 7.42 5.01 1.78
CA GLY A 20 7.30 6.41 1.39
C GLY A 20 7.80 6.69 -0.03
N PRO A 21 7.43 7.84 -0.62
CA PRO A 21 7.90 8.19 -1.95
C PRO A 21 9.35 8.67 -1.91
N GLU A 22 10.10 8.43 -3.00
CA GLU A 22 11.46 8.95 -3.15
C GLU A 22 11.47 10.48 -3.27
N ILE A 23 10.47 11.03 -3.98
CA ILE A 23 10.28 12.46 -4.17
C ILE A 23 8.95 12.85 -3.52
N ALA A 24 8.93 13.97 -2.79
CA ALA A 24 7.72 14.47 -2.16
C ALA A 24 6.57 14.63 -3.19
N GLY A 25 5.43 14.01 -2.90
CA GLY A 25 4.27 13.99 -3.80
C GLY A 25 4.33 12.95 -4.92
N GLY A 26 5.39 12.15 -5.00
CA GLY A 26 5.52 11.07 -5.97
C GLY A 26 4.46 9.98 -5.80
N ASP A 27 4.11 9.34 -6.92
CA ASP A 27 3.07 8.31 -6.98
C ASP A 27 3.60 6.92 -6.63
N MET A 28 4.92 6.74 -6.66
CA MET A 28 5.58 5.49 -6.29
C MET A 28 6.11 5.60 -4.86
N LEU A 29 5.74 4.65 -4.01
CA LEU A 29 6.20 4.53 -2.64
C LEU A 29 6.98 3.23 -2.48
N TYR A 30 8.13 3.32 -1.85
CA TYR A 30 9.04 2.20 -1.62
C TYR A 30 9.06 1.87 -0.15
N GLY A 31 8.95 0.58 0.17
CA GLY A 31 9.07 0.04 1.52
C GLY A 31 9.88 -1.27 1.53
N PRO A 32 10.00 -1.92 2.70
CA PRO A 32 10.77 -3.15 2.82
C PRO A 32 10.10 -4.30 2.05
N GLY A 33 10.68 -4.65 0.89
CA GLY A 33 10.22 -5.73 0.00
C GLY A 33 8.91 -5.44 -0.73
N LEU A 34 8.42 -4.21 -0.69
CA LEU A 34 7.15 -3.79 -1.29
C LEU A 34 7.28 -2.45 -2.01
N GLU A 35 6.52 -2.30 -3.07
CA GLU A 35 6.29 -1.04 -3.77
C GLU A 35 4.79 -0.78 -3.88
N PHE A 36 4.37 0.46 -3.65
CA PHE A 36 3.00 0.90 -3.87
C PHE A 36 2.95 1.93 -4.98
N GLN A 37 2.07 1.72 -5.95
CA GLN A 37 1.75 2.71 -6.96
C GLN A 37 0.38 3.32 -6.68
N LEU A 38 0.39 4.60 -6.27
CA LEU A 38 -0.81 5.40 -6.13
C LEU A 38 -1.33 5.83 -7.51
N PRO A 39 -2.66 5.97 -7.68
CA PRO A 39 -3.22 6.59 -8.87
C PRO A 39 -2.79 8.07 -8.96
N PRO A 40 -2.38 8.55 -10.15
CA PRO A 40 -1.98 9.95 -10.37
C PRO A 40 -3.18 10.88 -10.20
N ASP A 41 -2.96 12.03 -9.56
CA ASP A 41 -3.96 13.10 -9.35
C ASP A 41 -5.30 12.66 -8.71
N GLN A 42 -5.36 11.46 -8.13
CA GLN A 42 -6.54 10.95 -7.45
C GLN A 42 -6.48 11.25 -5.94
N ASP A 43 -7.55 11.87 -5.45
CA ASP A 43 -7.81 12.09 -4.04
C ASP A 43 -9.36 12.13 -3.82
N PRO A 44 -9.95 11.27 -2.97
CA PRO A 44 -9.32 10.25 -2.14
C PRO A 44 -8.86 9.03 -2.94
N ILE A 45 -7.84 8.34 -2.42
CA ILE A 45 -7.34 7.08 -2.97
C ILE A 45 -8.40 6.00 -2.75
N ARG A 46 -8.78 5.31 -3.83
CA ARG A 46 -9.77 4.21 -3.77
C ARG A 46 -9.14 2.84 -3.91
N GLN A 47 -8.03 2.78 -4.65
CA GLN A 47 -7.28 1.58 -4.94
C GLN A 47 -5.84 2.00 -5.26
N MET A 48 -4.88 1.13 -4.95
CA MET A 48 -3.49 1.25 -5.36
C MET A 48 -2.95 -0.13 -5.72
N VAL A 49 -1.87 -0.16 -6.49
CA VAL A 49 -1.19 -1.41 -6.86
C VAL A 49 -0.09 -1.67 -5.84
N LEU A 50 -0.01 -2.91 -5.36
CA LEU A 50 1.06 -3.40 -4.51
C LEU A 50 1.90 -4.39 -5.31
N THR A 51 3.20 -4.16 -5.38
CA THR A 51 4.17 -5.07 -5.99
C THR A 51 5.11 -5.60 -4.91
N ILE A 52 5.39 -6.90 -4.94
CA ILE A 52 6.39 -7.53 -4.07
C ILE A 52 7.74 -7.46 -4.79
N SER A 53 8.72 -6.81 -4.16
CA SER A 53 10.10 -6.72 -4.67
C SER A 53 11.06 -7.67 -3.95
N ASP A 54 10.71 -8.13 -2.74
CA ASP A 54 11.47 -9.13 -1.96
C ASP A 54 10.51 -9.99 -1.13
N ASP A 55 10.31 -11.24 -1.55
CA ASP A 55 9.39 -12.20 -0.92
C ASP A 55 9.75 -12.54 0.53
N ASP A 56 11.04 -12.50 0.90
CA ASP A 56 11.49 -12.93 2.23
C ASP A 56 10.99 -11.99 3.35
N ILE A 57 10.73 -10.72 3.01
CA ILE A 57 10.31 -9.69 3.97
C ILE A 57 8.94 -9.09 3.68
N ALA A 58 8.46 -9.14 2.43
CA ALA A 58 7.21 -8.54 1.99
C ALA A 58 6.00 -9.00 2.82
N TRP A 59 5.91 -10.29 3.11
CA TRP A 59 4.73 -10.86 3.77
C TRP A 59 4.51 -10.28 5.18
N ILE A 60 5.59 -10.01 5.91
CA ILE A 60 5.54 -9.40 7.24
C ILE A 60 4.95 -7.99 7.16
N MET A 61 5.34 -7.22 6.13
CA MET A 61 4.85 -5.87 5.90
C MET A 61 3.39 -5.87 5.42
N ILE A 62 3.00 -6.79 4.53
CA ILE A 62 1.61 -6.96 4.06
C ILE A 62 0.67 -7.21 5.24
N MET A 63 1.03 -8.15 6.12
CA MET A 63 0.21 -8.48 7.29
C MET A 63 0.12 -7.31 8.28
N ARG A 64 1.21 -6.55 8.45
CA ARG A 64 1.20 -5.33 9.28
C ARG A 64 0.27 -4.26 8.71
N ILE A 65 0.37 -3.95 7.42
CA ILE A 65 -0.46 -2.96 6.72
C ILE A 65 -1.93 -3.37 6.77
N ALA A 66 -2.25 -4.63 6.48
CA ALA A 66 -3.62 -5.14 6.57
C ALA A 66 -4.22 -4.94 7.97
N ARG A 67 -3.44 -5.21 9.03
CA ARG A 67 -3.86 -5.03 10.42
C ARG A 67 -3.99 -3.56 10.84
N GLU A 68 -3.08 -2.71 10.39
CA GLU A 68 -3.03 -1.30 10.78
C GLU A 68 -4.15 -0.48 10.13
N PHE A 69 -4.46 -0.76 8.86
CA PHE A 69 -5.44 0.02 8.10
C PHE A 69 -6.77 -0.70 7.84
N GLY A 70 -6.87 -2.00 8.10
CA GLY A 70 -8.06 -2.80 7.79
C GLY A 70 -8.35 -2.90 6.28
N TRP A 71 -7.34 -2.67 5.44
CA TRP A 71 -7.48 -2.71 3.99
C TRP A 71 -7.63 -4.14 3.49
N LYS A 72 -8.46 -4.28 2.46
CA LYS A 72 -8.59 -5.50 1.69
C LYS A 72 -7.51 -5.54 0.62
N ILE A 73 -6.72 -6.61 0.62
CA ILE A 73 -5.67 -6.88 -0.36
C ILE A 73 -6.14 -8.03 -1.24
N LEU A 74 -6.06 -7.86 -2.56
CA LEU A 74 -6.39 -8.87 -3.54
C LEU A 74 -5.11 -9.23 -4.29
N ASP A 75 -4.71 -10.50 -4.20
CA ASP A 75 -3.73 -11.06 -5.10
C ASP A 75 -4.41 -11.31 -6.46
N THR A 76 -3.98 -10.57 -7.48
CA THR A 76 -4.55 -10.64 -8.82
C THR A 76 -4.23 -11.92 -9.57
N GLU A 77 -3.18 -12.64 -9.18
CA GLU A 77 -2.79 -13.89 -9.84
C GLU A 77 -3.59 -15.08 -9.30
N SER A 78 -3.65 -15.21 -7.97
CA SER A 78 -4.34 -16.34 -7.33
C SER A 78 -5.82 -16.06 -7.02
N GLY A 79 -6.24 -14.79 -7.07
CA GLY A 79 -7.58 -14.35 -6.65
C GLY A 79 -7.80 -14.40 -5.13
N ARG A 80 -6.74 -14.67 -4.35
CA ARG A 80 -6.85 -14.71 -2.88
C ARG A 80 -7.01 -13.32 -2.31
N GLU A 81 -7.86 -13.23 -1.30
CA GLU A 81 -8.13 -12.00 -0.58
C GLU A 81 -7.56 -12.09 0.84
N PHE A 82 -6.90 -11.03 1.28
CA PHE A 82 -6.38 -10.88 2.63
C PHE A 82 -6.99 -9.64 3.28
N GLN A 83 -7.56 -9.82 4.46
CA GLN A 83 -8.05 -8.74 5.31
C GLN A 83 -7.87 -9.22 6.75
N ALA A 84 -7.25 -8.38 7.58
CA ALA A 84 -7.04 -8.66 8.99
C ALA A 84 -8.24 -8.21 9.84
#